data_AF-A0A954CKT4-F1
#
_entry.id   AF-A0A954CKT4-F1
#
_cell.length_a   1.000
_cell.length_b   1.000
_cell.length_c   1.000
_cell.angle_alpha   90.00
_cell.angle_beta   90.00
_cell.angle_gamma   90.00
#
_symmetry.space_group_name_H-M   'P 1'
#
loop_
_entity.id
_entity.type
_entity.pdbx_description
1 polymer ?
#
loop_
_entity_poly.entity_id
_entity_poly.type
_entity_poly.pdbx_seq_one_letter_code
_entity_poly.pdbx_strand_id
1 'polypeptide(L)'
;YDSMIAKLIVRGDSRTHALDRARKALREYMVVGVRTCIPFHLEMIEDQGFCASDMHIHYAEARLEAGMLNPTRSDDAFIAAAVLAWRDQKRVRDAWQASHSNTISPWMLSARKGGV
;
A
#
# COMPACT_ATOMS: atom_id res chain seq x y z
N TYR A 1 -13.23 -21.09 4.62
CA TYR A 1 -13.73 -19.88 3.93
C TYR A 1 -13.02 -19.74 2.61
N ASP A 2 -13.59 -18.98 1.68
CA ASP A 2 -12.91 -18.61 0.45
C ASP A 2 -11.73 -17.66 0.76
N SER A 3 -10.70 -17.69 -0.07
CA SER A 3 -9.50 -16.86 0.00
C SER A 3 -9.73 -15.40 -0.42
N MET A 4 -10.90 -15.08 -0.97
CA MET A 4 -11.25 -13.74 -1.44
C MET A 4 -11.41 -12.74 -0.27
N ILE A 5 -10.59 -11.68 -0.28
CA ILE A 5 -10.58 -10.64 0.77
C ILE A 5 -11.51 -9.46 0.39
N ALA A 6 -11.52 -9.06 -0.89
CA ALA A 6 -12.26 -7.89 -1.36
C ALA A 6 -12.51 -7.92 -2.88
N LYS A 7 -13.35 -6.98 -3.36
CA LYS A 7 -13.59 -6.71 -4.78
C LYS A 7 -13.29 -5.24 -5.08
N LEU A 8 -12.37 -4.98 -6.02
CA LEU A 8 -12.10 -3.63 -6.52
C LEU A 8 -12.95 -3.38 -7.77
N ILE A 9 -13.87 -2.42 -7.68
CA ILE A 9 -14.75 -2.04 -8.80
C ILE A 9 -14.43 -0.60 -9.18
N VAL A 10 -14.16 -0.38 -10.47
CA VAL A 10 -13.78 0.94 -11.01
C VAL A 10 -14.75 1.33 -12.12
N ARG A 11 -15.15 2.60 -12.11
CA ARG A 11 -16.01 3.21 -13.14
C ARG A 11 -15.30 4.41 -13.77
N GLY A 12 -15.47 4.54 -15.08
CA GLY A 12 -15.08 5.71 -15.87
C GLY A 12 -16.03 5.91 -17.04
N ASP A 13 -16.00 7.08 -17.64
CA ASP A 13 -16.88 7.46 -18.76
C ASP A 13 -16.51 6.74 -20.07
N SER A 14 -15.29 6.24 -20.16
CA SER A 14 -14.80 5.36 -21.22
C SER A 14 -14.02 4.19 -20.64
N ARG A 15 -13.86 3.12 -21.42
CA ARG A 15 -13.06 1.96 -21.02
C ARG A 15 -11.62 2.37 -20.68
N THR A 16 -11.01 3.22 -21.50
CA THR A 16 -9.67 3.76 -21.27
C THR A 16 -9.59 4.52 -19.95
N HIS A 17 -10.57 5.39 -19.67
CA HIS A 17 -10.61 6.14 -18.40
C HIS A 17 -10.80 5.21 -17.19
N ALA A 18 -11.62 4.17 -17.32
CA ALA A 18 -11.79 3.15 -16.28
C ALA A 18 -10.50 2.35 -16.04
N LEU A 19 -9.77 1.97 -17.10
CA LEU A 19 -8.48 1.28 -16.99
C LEU A 19 -7.42 2.15 -16.32
N ASP A 20 -7.34 3.43 -16.67
CA ASP A 20 -6.37 4.34 -16.06
C ASP A 20 -6.64 4.54 -14.56
N ARG A 21 -7.92 4.67 -14.19
CA ARG A 21 -8.35 4.69 -12.78
C ARG A 21 -8.03 3.38 -12.07
N ALA A 22 -8.25 2.24 -12.73
CA ALA A 22 -7.96 0.92 -12.16
C ALA A 22 -6.47 0.71 -11.94
N ARG A 23 -5.62 1.15 -12.88
CA ARG A 23 -4.16 1.13 -12.71
C ARG A 23 -3.72 1.94 -11.49
N LYS A 24 -4.29 3.14 -11.31
CA LYS A 24 -4.01 3.99 -10.14
C LYS A 24 -4.49 3.35 -8.84
N ALA A 25 -5.73 2.88 -8.82
CA ALA A 25 -6.33 2.22 -7.67
C ALA A 25 -5.55 0.97 -7.23
N LEU A 26 -5.11 0.13 -8.17
CA LEU A 26 -4.30 -1.05 -7.86
C LEU A 26 -2.90 -0.70 -7.34
N ARG A 27 -2.26 0.37 -7.87
CA ARG A 27 -0.96 0.84 -7.37
C ARG A 27 -1.03 1.40 -5.95
N GLU A 28 -2.16 1.98 -5.58
CA GLU A 28 -2.43 2.48 -4.23
C GLU A 28 -2.99 1.39 -3.30
N TYR A 29 -3.38 0.22 -3.84
CA TYR A 29 -3.94 -0.87 -3.06
C TYR A 29 -2.84 -1.64 -2.32
N MET A 30 -2.66 -1.31 -1.04
CA MET A 30 -1.72 -1.99 -0.16
C MET A 30 -2.41 -3.03 0.74
N VAL A 31 -1.94 -4.27 0.66
CA VAL A 31 -2.31 -5.36 1.57
C VAL A 31 -1.01 -5.99 2.06
N VAL A 32 -0.88 -6.13 3.38
CA VAL A 32 0.36 -6.58 4.04
C VAL A 32 0.11 -7.89 4.78
N GLY A 33 1.10 -8.77 4.83
CA GLY A 33 1.08 -10.00 5.64
C GLY A 33 0.51 -11.23 4.96
N VAL A 34 0.00 -11.10 3.73
CA VAL A 34 -0.49 -12.22 2.90
C VAL A 34 -0.03 -12.06 1.47
N ARG A 35 0.13 -13.17 0.74
CA ARG A 35 0.33 -13.13 -0.72
C ARG A 35 -0.97 -12.67 -1.38
N THR A 36 -0.85 -11.78 -2.36
CA THR A 36 -2.01 -11.18 -3.05
C THR A 36 -1.94 -11.40 -4.56
N CYS A 37 -3.09 -11.29 -5.21
CA CYS A 37 -3.21 -11.28 -6.67
C CYS A 37 -3.04 -9.88 -7.27
N ILE A 38 -2.65 -8.88 -6.48
CA ILE A 38 -2.53 -7.49 -6.94
C ILE A 38 -1.49 -7.35 -8.08
N PRO A 39 -0.28 -7.93 -8.01
CA PRO A 39 0.70 -7.83 -9.10
C PRO A 39 0.17 -8.42 -10.41
N PHE A 40 -0.52 -9.55 -10.34
CA PHE A 40 -1.19 -10.17 -11.50
C PHE A 40 -2.20 -9.21 -12.17
N HIS A 41 -3.04 -8.56 -11.37
CA HIS A 41 -4.03 -7.62 -11.91
C HIS A 41 -3.39 -6.36 -12.51
N LEU A 42 -2.27 -5.89 -11.96
CA LEU A 42 -1.51 -4.76 -12.53
C LEU A 42 -0.96 -5.11 -13.92
N GLU A 43 -0.30 -6.24 -14.05
CA GLU A 43 0.25 -6.69 -15.33
C GLU A 43 -0.85 -6.91 -16.37
N MET A 44 -1.98 -7.51 -15.97
CA MET A 44 -3.13 -7.70 -16.86
C MET A 44 -3.70 -6.37 -17.40
N ILE A 45 -3.73 -5.31 -16.58
CA ILE A 45 -4.19 -3.97 -17.00
C ILE A 45 -3.15 -3.23 -17.86
N GLU A 46 -1.90 -3.68 -17.86
CA GLU A 46 -0.84 -3.16 -18.74
C GLU A 46 -0.72 -3.96 -20.06
N ASP A 47 -1.30 -5.16 -20.12
CA ASP A 47 -1.34 -5.99 -21.33
C ASP A 47 -2.21 -5.37 -22.43
N GLN A 48 -1.66 -5.35 -23.65
CA GLN A 48 -2.29 -4.68 -24.79
C GLN A 48 -3.53 -5.42 -25.30
N GLY A 49 -3.57 -6.75 -25.28
CA GLY A 49 -4.74 -7.52 -25.72
C GLY A 49 -5.92 -7.33 -24.76
N PHE A 50 -5.64 -7.28 -23.45
CA PHE A 50 -6.63 -6.88 -22.44
C PHE A 50 -7.11 -5.45 -22.69
N CYS A 51 -6.21 -4.50 -22.98
CA CYS A 51 -6.58 -3.11 -23.26
C CYS A 51 -7.42 -2.97 -24.55
N ALA A 52 -7.12 -3.76 -25.59
CA ALA A 52 -7.83 -3.77 -26.86
C ALA A 52 -9.16 -4.55 -26.83
N SER A 53 -9.46 -5.24 -25.72
CA SER A 53 -10.60 -6.19 -25.63
C SER A 53 -10.48 -7.38 -26.60
N ASP A 54 -9.26 -7.73 -26.99
CA ASP A 54 -8.96 -8.89 -27.83
C ASP A 54 -8.63 -10.10 -26.93
N MET A 55 -9.69 -10.73 -26.43
CA MET A 55 -9.60 -11.72 -25.35
C MET A 55 -10.55 -12.90 -25.58
N HIS A 56 -10.14 -14.06 -25.08
CA HIS A 56 -10.97 -15.27 -25.01
C HIS A 56 -10.93 -15.87 -23.60
N ILE A 57 -11.73 -16.90 -23.34
CA ILE A 57 -11.91 -17.49 -22.00
C ILE A 57 -10.64 -18.06 -21.35
N HIS A 58 -9.62 -18.37 -22.16
CA HIS A 58 -8.33 -18.92 -21.70
C HIS A 58 -7.18 -17.91 -21.78
N TYR A 59 -7.49 -16.63 -21.99
CA TYR A 59 -6.48 -15.61 -22.26
C TYR A 59 -5.50 -15.45 -21.10
N ALA A 60 -6.00 -15.48 -19.86
CA ALA A 60 -5.19 -15.29 -18.67
C ALA A 60 -4.23 -16.48 -18.46
N GLU A 61 -4.71 -17.71 -18.64
CA GLU A 61 -3.89 -18.92 -18.59
C GLU A 61 -2.82 -18.89 -19.69
N ALA A 62 -3.20 -18.57 -20.92
CA ALA A 62 -2.26 -18.52 -22.05
C ALA A 62 -1.14 -17.47 -21.83
N ARG A 63 -1.47 -16.31 -21.27
CA ARG A 63 -0.49 -15.26 -20.93
C ARG A 63 0.47 -15.69 -19.82
N LEU A 64 -0.04 -16.42 -18.82
CA LEU A 64 0.75 -16.93 -17.70
C LEU A 64 1.71 -18.05 -18.17
N GLU A 65 1.21 -18.99 -18.97
CA GLU A 65 2.01 -20.08 -19.56
C GLU A 65 3.09 -19.56 -20.51
N ALA A 66 2.79 -18.49 -21.27
CA ALA A 66 3.75 -17.82 -22.13
C ALA A 66 4.86 -17.07 -21.36
N GLY A 67 4.79 -17.03 -20.02
CA GLY A 67 5.75 -16.30 -19.18
C GLY A 67 5.69 -14.77 -19.36
N MET A 68 4.61 -14.27 -19.97
CA MET A 68 4.41 -12.83 -20.23
C MET A 68 3.84 -12.10 -19.01
N LEU A 69 3.31 -12.84 -18.03
CA LEU A 69 2.87 -12.33 -16.74
C LEU A 69 3.77 -12.93 -15.65
N ASN A 70 4.40 -12.09 -14.84
CA ASN A 70 5.18 -12.47 -13.67
C ASN A 70 4.53 -11.94 -12.39
N PRO A 71 3.49 -12.63 -11.88
CA PRO A 71 2.72 -12.20 -10.71
C PRO A 71 3.52 -12.24 -9.40
N THR A 72 4.74 -12.77 -9.44
CA THR A 72 5.69 -12.84 -8.31
C THR A 72 6.66 -11.66 -8.25
N ARG A 73 6.62 -10.72 -9.21
CA ARG A 73 7.41 -9.49 -9.11
C ARG A 73 6.86 -8.63 -7.98
N SER A 74 7.38 -8.87 -6.79
CA SER A 74 6.97 -8.19 -5.58
C SER A 74 7.62 -6.81 -5.51
N ASP A 75 6.80 -5.77 -5.36
CA ASP A 75 7.23 -4.44 -4.93
C ASP A 75 7.60 -4.45 -3.43
N ASP A 76 8.36 -5.47 -2.99
CA ASP A 76 8.82 -5.63 -1.60
C ASP A 76 9.61 -4.40 -1.14
N ALA A 77 10.25 -3.71 -2.09
CA ALA A 77 10.95 -2.46 -1.85
C ALA A 77 10.01 -1.37 -1.30
N PHE A 78 8.77 -1.27 -1.78
CA PHE A 78 7.82 -0.25 -1.33
C PHE A 78 7.27 -0.57 0.07
N ILE A 79 6.94 -1.84 0.31
CA ILE A 79 6.52 -2.33 1.64
C ILE A 79 7.66 -2.13 2.65
N ALA A 80 8.89 -2.53 2.29
CA ALA A 80 10.07 -2.36 3.14
C ALA A 80 10.33 -0.87 3.43
N ALA A 81 10.25 0.00 2.42
CA ALA A 81 10.39 1.44 2.59
C ALA A 81 9.30 2.03 3.50
N ALA A 82 8.04 1.64 3.31
CA ALA A 82 6.92 2.09 4.14
C ALA A 82 7.07 1.63 5.60
N VAL A 83 7.48 0.38 5.83
CA VAL A 83 7.76 -0.17 7.16
C VAL A 83 8.94 0.56 7.83
N LEU A 84 10.03 0.82 7.09
CA LEU A 84 11.18 1.56 7.59
C LEU A 84 10.80 3.01 7.95
N ALA A 85 10.02 3.69 7.11
CA ALA A 85 9.54 5.04 7.34
C ALA A 85 8.61 5.10 8.57
N TRP A 86 7.69 4.14 8.73
CA TRP A 86 6.84 4.05 9.91
C TRP A 86 7.65 3.78 11.19
N ARG A 87 8.69 2.92 11.10
CA ARG A 87 9.60 2.66 12.22
C ARG A 87 10.34 3.91 12.66
N ASP A 88 10.77 4.75 11.72
CA ASP A 88 11.49 5.98 12.01
C ASP A 88 10.60 7.04 12.68
N GLN A 89 9.34 7.17 12.23
CA GLN A 89 8.35 8.05 12.87
C GLN A 89 8.07 7.68 14.34
N LYS A 90 8.06 6.39 14.69
CA LYS A 90 7.98 5.96 16.09
C LYS A 90 9.18 6.43 16.89
N ARG A 91 10.40 6.27 16.38
CA ARG A 91 11.63 6.74 17.05
C ARG A 91 11.61 8.23 17.34
N VAL A 92 11.22 9.07 16.37
CA VAL A 92 11.18 10.53 16.55
C VAL A 92 10.15 10.91 17.61
N ARG A 93 8.97 10.29 17.59
CA ARG A 93 7.91 10.54 18.59
C ARG A 93 8.33 10.08 20.00
N ASP A 94 8.94 8.91 20.11
CA ASP A 94 9.40 8.37 21.39
C ASP A 94 10.58 9.19 21.95
N ALA A 95 11.49 9.65 21.08
CA ALA A 95 12.57 10.59 21.45
C ALA A 95 12.02 11.95 21.90
N TRP A 96 10.97 12.45 21.25
CA TRP A 96 10.30 13.68 21.67
C TRP A 96 9.65 13.52 23.06
N GLN A 97 8.93 12.43 23.32
CA GLN A 97 8.35 12.16 24.65
C GLN A 97 9.41 11.96 25.74
N ALA A 98 10.52 11.27 25.44
CA ALA A 98 11.63 11.09 26.37
C ALA A 98 12.33 12.41 26.73
N SER A 99 12.41 13.37 25.80
CA SER A 99 12.94 14.70 26.10
C SER A 99 12.01 15.54 26.99
N HIS A 100 10.69 15.34 26.90
CA HIS A 100 9.70 16.07 27.68
C HIS A 100 9.49 15.51 29.10
N SER A 101 9.97 14.31 29.42
CA SER A 101 9.78 13.72 30.75
C SER A 101 10.80 14.18 31.79
N ASN A 102 11.90 14.84 31.39
CA ASN A 102 13.01 15.17 32.31
C ASN A 102 13.15 16.67 32.61
N THR A 103 12.23 17.51 32.14
CA THR A 103 12.24 18.95 32.44
C THR A 103 11.12 19.28 33.42
N ILE A 104 11.46 19.43 34.70
CA ILE A 104 10.52 19.95 35.70
C ILE A 104 10.03 21.30 35.19
N SER A 105 8.71 21.42 35.01
CA SER A 105 8.13 22.58 34.36
C SER A 105 8.32 23.85 35.21
N PRO A 106 8.50 25.04 34.60
CA PRO A 106 8.67 26.30 35.34
C PRO A 106 7.53 26.62 36.31
N TRP A 107 6.30 26.24 35.96
CA TRP A 107 5.13 26.38 36.84
C TRP A 107 5.20 25.47 38.08
N MET A 108 5.75 24.26 37.92
CA MET A 108 5.94 23.28 38.99
C MET A 108 7.08 23.70 39.94
N LEU A 109 8.09 24.42 39.42
CA LEU A 109 9.14 25.07 40.23
C LEU A 109 8.59 26.29 41.01
N SER A 110 7.63 27.02 40.45
CA SER A 110 7.03 28.19 41.13
C SER A 110 6.15 27.82 42.33
N ALA A 111 5.48 26.65 42.28
CA ALA A 111 4.57 26.19 43.32
C ALA A 111 5.27 25.82 44.65
N ARG A 112 6.59 25.63 44.65
CA ARG A 112 7.36 25.26 45.86
C ARG A 112 7.81 26.45 46.71
N LYS A 113 7.67 27.70 46.26
CA LYS A 113 8.20 28.87 46.98
C LYS A 113 7.25 29.53 48.00
N GLY A 114 6.11 28.92 48.32
CA GLY A 114 5.08 29.54 49.16
C GLY A 114 4.80 28.92 50.53
N GLY A 115 5.63 27.99 51.03
CA GLY A 115 5.37 27.29 52.30
C GLY A 115 6.55 27.33 53.25
N VAL A 116 6.71 28.44 53.97
CA VAL A 116 7.42 28.53 55.26
C VAL A 116 6.62 29.49 56.15
#